data_AF-A0A3N5QDG2-F1
#
_entry.id   AF-A0A3N5QDG2-F1
#
_cell.length_a   1.000
_cell.length_b   1.000
_cell.length_c   1.000
_cell.angle_alpha   90.00
_cell.angle_beta   90.00
_cell.angle_gamma   90.00
#
_symmetry.space_group_name_H-M   'P 1'
#
loop_
_entity.id
_entity.type
_entity.pdbx_description
1 polymer ?
#
loop_
_entity_poly.entity_id
_entity_poly.type
_entity_poly.pdbx_seq_one_letter_code
_entity_poly.pdbx_strand_id
1 'polypeptide(L)'
;MGWFIKFIDSSVGKKLIMALTGLFIYSYLIIHLAANLLLLLPDPVPFNTYADIMSSGINIPIRIVEIILFIAFIYHIINGIRLWYNNKKAKGTTYKLNNPAENSTFFSRFMVQSGVIVFIFLVIHLRTFFIRYKFG
;
A
#
# COMPACT_ATOMS: atom_id res chain seq x y z
N MET A 1 12.60 2.62 29.22
CA MET A 1 11.78 2.73 27.99
C MET A 1 12.54 2.47 26.66
N GLY A 2 13.72 1.84 26.64
CA GLY A 2 14.45 1.59 25.38
C GLY A 2 14.11 0.28 24.65
N TRP A 3 13.43 -0.66 25.33
CA TRP A 3 13.17 -2.01 24.80
C TRP A 3 12.21 -2.00 23.59
N PHE A 4 11.20 -1.14 23.61
CA PHE A 4 10.22 -1.04 22.52
C PHE A 4 10.85 -0.52 21.21
N ILE A 5 11.68 0.52 21.30
CA ILE A 5 12.42 1.05 20.14
C ILE A 5 13.41 0.01 19.61
N LYS A 6 14.12 -0.71 20.50
CA LYS A 6 15.00 -1.82 20.11
C LYS A 6 14.24 -2.96 19.42
N PHE A 7 13.03 -3.28 19.88
CA PHE A 7 12.18 -4.29 19.26
C PHE A 7 11.73 -3.84 17.86
N ILE A 8 11.26 -2.61 17.71
CA ILE A 8 10.84 -2.05 16.42
C ILE A 8 12.00 -2.04 15.41
N ASP A 9 13.23 -1.72 15.86
CA ASP A 9 14.39 -1.70 14.99
C ASP A 9 14.99 -3.09 14.72
N SER A 10 14.50 -4.14 15.39
CA SER A 10 14.89 -5.52 15.13
C SER A 10 14.41 -6.02 13.75
N SER A 11 15.00 -7.11 13.27
CA SER A 11 14.58 -7.75 12.01
C SER A 11 13.13 -8.26 12.05
N VAL A 12 12.66 -8.66 13.24
CA VAL A 12 11.28 -9.12 13.47
C VAL A 12 10.31 -7.92 13.49
N GLY A 13 10.65 -6.87 14.25
CA GLY A 13 9.82 -5.66 14.34
C GLY A 13 9.60 -4.98 12.98
N LYS A 14 10.66 -4.89 12.16
CA LYS A 14 10.57 -4.35 10.79
C LYS A 14 9.61 -5.15 9.90
N LYS A 15 9.66 -6.49 9.98
CA LYS A 15 8.74 -7.36 9.21
C LYS A 15 7.29 -7.23 9.71
N LEU A 16 7.10 -7.13 11.02
CA LEU A 16 5.78 -6.92 11.61
C LEU A 16 5.15 -5.60 11.14
N ILE A 17 5.92 -4.51 11.18
CA ILE A 17 5.46 -3.20 10.68
C ILE A 17 5.15 -3.25 9.19
N MET A 18 5.99 -3.92 8.38
CA MET A 18 5.71 -4.13 6.96
C MET A 18 4.38 -4.88 6.73
N ALA A 19 4.10 -5.91 7.52
CA ALA A 19 2.86 -6.66 7.42
C ALA A 19 1.65 -5.82 7.84
N LEU A 20 1.74 -5.08 8.95
CA LEU A 20 0.64 -4.23 9.45
C LEU A 20 0.30 -3.10 8.48
N THR A 21 1.32 -2.42 7.94
CA THR A 21 1.11 -1.35 6.95
C THR A 21 0.53 -1.90 5.65
N GLY A 22 1.00 -3.06 5.19
CA GLY A 22 0.45 -3.73 4.01
C GLY A 22 -1.01 -4.17 4.22
N LEU A 23 -1.33 -4.73 5.38
CA LEU A 23 -2.69 -5.15 5.73
C LEU A 23 -3.65 -3.96 5.78
N PHE A 24 -3.21 -2.82 6.32
CA PHE A 24 -4.00 -1.59 6.36
C PHE A 24 -4.28 -1.03 4.96
N ILE A 25 -3.27 -1.01 4.07
CA ILE A 25 -3.48 -0.58 2.68
C ILE A 25 -4.41 -1.57 1.96
N TYR A 26 -4.24 -2.87 2.19
CA TYR A 26 -5.08 -3.91 1.58
C TYR A 26 -6.55 -3.82 2.03
N SER A 27 -6.82 -3.56 3.31
CA SER A 27 -8.19 -3.38 3.79
C SER A 27 -8.86 -2.16 3.14
N TYR A 28 -8.12 -1.07 2.94
CA TYR A 28 -8.60 0.06 2.15
C TYR A 28 -8.93 -0.34 0.70
N LEU A 29 -8.08 -1.16 0.05
CA LEU A 29 -8.34 -1.62 -1.32
C LEU A 29 -9.67 -2.38 -1.44
N ILE A 30 -10.07 -3.18 -0.45
CA ILE A 30 -11.36 -3.89 -0.46
C ILE A 30 -12.51 -2.90 -0.50
N ILE A 31 -12.50 -1.91 0.40
CA ILE A 31 -13.56 -0.88 0.48
C ILE A 31 -13.55 -0.02 -0.79
N HIS A 32 -12.36 0.36 -1.27
CA HIS A 32 -12.18 1.12 -2.48
C HIS A 32 -12.76 0.39 -3.70
N LEU A 33 -12.47 -0.90 -3.84
CA LEU A 33 -13.02 -1.72 -4.91
C LEU A 33 -14.55 -1.83 -4.79
N ALA A 34 -15.06 -2.12 -3.59
CA ALA A 34 -16.50 -2.26 -3.35
C ALA A 34 -17.28 -1.00 -3.76
N ALA A 35 -16.76 0.18 -3.46
CA ALA A 35 -17.33 1.45 -3.90
C ALA A 35 -17.28 1.64 -5.43
N ASN A 36 -16.16 1.27 -6.06
CA ASN A 36 -16.02 1.36 -7.51
C ASN A 36 -16.92 0.37 -8.25
N LEU A 37 -17.28 -0.77 -7.65
CA LEU A 37 -18.24 -1.70 -8.25
C LEU A 37 -19.63 -1.07 -8.44
N LEU A 38 -19.97 0.01 -7.71
CA LEU A 38 -21.20 0.77 -7.95
C LEU A 38 -21.23 1.41 -9.35
N LEU A 39 -20.09 1.64 -9.99
CA LEU A 39 -20.03 2.10 -11.40
C LEU A 39 -20.59 1.08 -12.39
N LEU A 40 -20.66 -0.19 -12.02
CA LEU A 40 -21.19 -1.24 -12.89
C LEU A 40 -22.72 -1.31 -12.85
N LEU A 41 -23.36 -0.56 -11.94
CA LEU A 41 -24.81 -0.48 -11.85
C LEU A 41 -25.38 0.37 -13.01
N PRO A 42 -26.55 0.02 -13.56
CA PRO A 42 -27.20 0.82 -14.60
C PRO A 42 -27.61 2.22 -14.13
N ASP A 43 -27.93 2.35 -12.84
CA ASP A 43 -28.29 3.61 -12.21
C ASP A 43 -27.03 4.30 -11.65
N PRO A 44 -26.70 5.54 -12.07
CA PRO A 44 -25.54 6.28 -11.57
C PRO A 44 -25.74 6.86 -10.16
N VAL A 45 -26.98 6.91 -9.64
CA VAL A 45 -27.29 7.54 -8.34
C VAL A 45 -26.46 6.99 -7.17
N PRO A 46 -26.30 5.66 -6.99
CA PRO A 46 -25.53 5.11 -5.87
C PRO A 46 -24.06 5.53 -5.88
N PHE A 47 -23.41 5.52 -7.05
CA PHE A 47 -22.02 5.94 -7.17
C PHE A 47 -21.86 7.44 -6.93
N ASN A 48 -22.71 8.27 -7.54
CA ASN A 48 -22.65 9.72 -7.37
C ASN A 48 -22.89 10.13 -5.91
N THR A 49 -23.90 9.53 -5.25
CA THR A 49 -24.16 9.77 -3.82
C THR A 49 -22.96 9.42 -2.96
N TYR A 50 -22.30 8.28 -3.23
CA TYR A 50 -21.08 7.89 -2.51
C TYR A 50 -19.94 8.88 -2.76
N ALA A 51 -19.74 9.28 -4.02
CA ALA A 51 -18.70 10.24 -4.40
C ALA A 51 -18.91 11.60 -3.72
N ASP A 52 -20.15 12.09 -3.66
CA ASP A 52 -20.51 13.34 -3.00
C ASP A 52 -20.29 13.29 -1.49
N ILE A 53 -20.60 12.16 -0.84
CA ILE A 53 -20.27 11.96 0.58
C ILE A 53 -18.75 11.98 0.76
N MET A 54 -17.99 11.32 -0.10
CA MET A 54 -16.53 11.27 0.02
C MET A 54 -15.87 12.64 -0.20
N SER A 55 -16.42 13.45 -1.10
CA SER A 55 -15.88 14.77 -1.46
C SER A 55 -16.36 15.90 -0.57
N SER A 56 -17.50 15.73 0.10
CA SER A 56 -18.06 16.73 1.00
C SER A 56 -17.09 17.05 2.13
N GLY A 57 -16.55 18.27 2.13
CA GLY A 57 -15.55 18.75 3.09
C GLY A 57 -16.00 18.76 4.55
N ILE A 58 -17.27 18.47 4.82
CA ILE A 58 -17.87 18.32 6.15
C ILE A 58 -17.47 16.97 6.80
N ASN A 59 -17.04 15.98 6.02
CA ASN A 59 -16.69 14.65 6.52
C ASN A 59 -15.24 14.58 7.04
N ILE A 60 -15.01 15.22 8.19
CA ILE A 60 -13.74 15.21 8.93
C ILE A 60 -13.13 13.80 9.07
N PRO A 61 -13.90 12.73 9.39
CA PRO A 61 -13.33 11.38 9.52
C PRO A 61 -12.68 10.87 8.22
N ILE A 62 -13.31 11.14 7.08
CA ILE A 62 -12.82 10.70 5.75
C ILE A 62 -11.49 11.39 5.44
N ARG A 63 -11.40 12.69 5.73
CA ARG A 63 -10.18 13.46 5.52
C ARG A 63 -9.02 12.96 6.37
N ILE A 64 -9.29 12.55 7.61
CA ILE A 64 -8.28 11.96 8.49
C ILE A 64 -7.79 10.63 7.92
N VAL A 65 -8.72 9.74 7.49
CA VAL A 65 -8.37 8.45 6.89
C VAL A 65 -7.54 8.63 5.61
N GLU A 66 -7.88 9.59 4.75
CA GLU A 66 -7.11 9.93 3.54
C GLU A 66 -5.65 10.27 3.87
N ILE A 67 -5.42 11.17 4.84
CA ILE A 67 -4.07 11.58 5.26
C ILE A 67 -3.30 10.41 5.86
N ILE A 68 -3.94 9.63 6.75
CA ILE A 68 -3.32 8.44 7.36
C ILE A 68 -2.96 7.42 6.29
N LEU A 69 -3.84 7.18 5.32
CA LEU A 69 -3.61 6.27 4.22
C LEU A 69 -2.42 6.70 3.38
N PHE A 70 -2.32 7.99 3.04
CA PHE A 70 -1.20 8.53 2.27
C PHE A 70 0.13 8.36 3.02
N ILE A 71 0.16 8.68 4.31
CA ILE A 71 1.36 8.49 5.16
C ILE A 71 1.72 7.01 5.24
N ALA A 72 0.74 6.14 5.52
CA ALA A 72 0.95 4.70 5.62
C ALA A 72 1.47 4.11 4.30
N PHE A 73 0.98 4.58 3.16
CA PHE A 73 1.43 4.16 1.83
C PHE A 73 2.88 4.52 1.56
N ILE A 74 3.29 5.76 1.82
CA ILE A 74 4.68 6.19 1.67
C ILE A 74 5.59 5.38 2.61
N TYR A 75 5.18 5.26 3.88
CA TYR A 75 5.93 4.52 4.88
C TYR A 75 6.07 3.03 4.50
N HIS A 76 5.03 2.42 3.94
CA HIS A 76 5.06 1.06 3.42
C HIS A 76 6.07 0.88 2.29
N ILE A 77 6.08 1.79 1.30
CA ILE A 77 7.03 1.74 0.18
C ILE A 77 8.47 1.86 0.69
N ILE A 78 8.76 2.86 1.53
CA ILE A 78 10.12 3.11 2.03
C ILE A 78 10.65 1.90 2.79
N ASN A 79 9.84 1.36 3.71
CA ASN A 79 10.26 0.19 4.49
C ASN A 79 10.37 -1.07 3.63
N GLY A 80 9.51 -1.23 2.62
CA GLY A 80 9.56 -2.34 1.68
C GLY A 80 10.85 -2.35 0.88
N ILE A 81 11.23 -1.19 0.33
CA ILE A 81 12.50 -1.00 -0.39
C ILE A 81 13.69 -1.24 0.56
N ARG A 82 13.65 -0.69 1.78
CA ARG A 82 14.71 -0.88 2.78
C ARG A 82 14.89 -2.36 3.15
N LEU A 83 13.79 -3.09 3.35
CA LEU A 83 13.83 -4.52 3.68
C LEU A 83 14.35 -5.33 2.49
N TRP A 84 13.88 -5.03 1.27
CA TRP A 84 14.40 -5.66 0.06
C TRP A 84 15.90 -5.44 -0.11
N TYR A 85 16.37 -4.21 0.07
CA TYR A 85 17.79 -3.87 -0.03
C TYR A 85 18.63 -4.59 1.03
N ASN A 86 18.17 -4.60 2.29
CA ASN A 86 18.85 -5.31 3.38
C ASN A 86 18.92 -6.82 3.11
N ASN A 87 17.82 -7.42 2.65
CA ASN A 87 17.77 -8.84 2.30
C ASN A 87 18.69 -9.15 1.11
N LYS A 88 18.77 -8.25 0.12
CA LYS A 88 19.66 -8.40 -1.04
C LYS A 88 21.13 -8.30 -0.62
N LYS A 89 21.48 -7.37 0.26
CA LYS A 89 22.84 -7.22 0.81
C LYS A 89 23.25 -8.41 1.68
N ALA A 90 22.33 -8.92 2.50
CA ALA A 90 22.59 -10.06 3.40
C ALA A 90 22.80 -11.39 2.65
N LYS A 91 22.33 -11.51 1.40
CA LYS A 91 22.47 -12.73 0.60
C LYS A 91 23.91 -13.04 0.13
N GLY A 92 24.86 -12.09 0.19
CA GLY A 92 26.26 -12.31 -0.19
C GLY A 92 26.49 -12.75 -1.66
N THR A 93 27.68 -13.28 -1.98
CA THR A 93 27.96 -13.91 -3.28
C THR A 93 27.48 -15.37 -3.28
N THR A 94 26.84 -15.75 -4.38
CA THR A 94 26.40 -17.08 -4.83
C THR A 94 26.52 -18.21 -3.80
N TYR A 95 25.42 -18.51 -3.10
CA TYR A 95 25.29 -19.79 -2.40
C TYR A 95 25.58 -20.93 -3.40
N LYS A 96 26.53 -21.83 -3.06
CA LYS A 96 26.88 -23.02 -3.86
C LYS A 96 25.67 -23.91 -4.18
N LEU A 97 24.56 -23.73 -3.45
CA LEU A 97 23.25 -24.35 -3.68
C LEU A 97 22.17 -23.25 -3.49
N ASN A 98 21.88 -22.49 -4.54
CA ASN A 98 20.77 -21.55 -4.52
C ASN A 98 19.50 -22.31 -4.95
N ASN A 99 18.71 -22.80 -3.98
CA ASN A 99 17.37 -23.32 -4.25
C ASN A 99 16.34 -22.20 -3.96
N PRO A 100 15.85 -21.46 -4.97
CA PRO A 100 14.99 -20.30 -4.73
C PRO A 100 13.65 -20.70 -4.08
N ALA A 101 13.17 -21.92 -4.37
CA ALA A 101 11.90 -22.46 -3.91
C ALA A 101 11.86 -22.70 -2.39
N GLU A 102 12.98 -23.08 -1.78
CA GLU A 102 13.09 -23.25 -0.32
C GLU A 102 13.27 -21.92 0.42
N ASN A 103 13.85 -20.90 -0.25
CA ASN A 103 14.26 -19.66 0.40
C ASN A 103 13.27 -18.49 0.26
N SER A 104 12.31 -18.56 -0.67
CA SER A 104 11.32 -17.50 -0.88
C SER A 104 10.11 -17.98 -1.69
N THR A 105 8.92 -17.52 -1.27
CA THR A 105 7.67 -17.75 -2.01
C THR A 105 7.69 -17.02 -3.36
N PHE A 106 6.96 -17.55 -4.34
CA PHE A 106 6.85 -16.94 -5.68
C PHE A 106 6.43 -15.47 -5.61
N PHE A 107 5.38 -15.17 -4.83
CA PHE A 107 4.88 -13.80 -4.65
C PHE A 107 5.90 -12.84 -4.03
N SER A 108 6.74 -13.33 -3.11
CA SER A 108 7.77 -12.50 -2.49
C SER A 108 8.87 -12.08 -3.49
N ARG A 109 9.09 -12.86 -4.55
CA ARG A 109 10.12 -12.55 -5.57
C ARG A 109 9.70 -11.43 -6.51
N PHE A 110 8.41 -11.33 -6.80
CA PHE A 110 7.85 -10.30 -7.67
C PHE A 110 7.38 -9.05 -6.93
N MET A 111 7.56 -9.00 -5.60
CA MET A 111 7.04 -7.93 -4.74
C MET A 111 7.44 -6.52 -5.19
N VAL A 112 8.70 -6.31 -5.57
CA VAL A 112 9.18 -4.99 -6.02
C VAL A 112 8.64 -4.66 -7.40
N GLN A 113 8.63 -5.64 -8.31
CA GLN A 113 8.13 -5.46 -9.67
C GLN A 113 6.63 -5.13 -9.66
N SER A 114 5.82 -5.89 -8.90
CA SER A 114 4.40 -5.60 -8.72
C SER A 114 4.19 -4.24 -8.05
N GLY A 115 5.03 -3.88 -7.07
CA GLY A 115 4.99 -2.58 -6.42
C GLY A 115 5.22 -1.41 -7.38
N VAL A 116 6.17 -1.53 -8.31
CA VAL A 116 6.44 -0.51 -9.33
C VAL A 116 5.25 -0.35 -10.28
N ILE A 117 4.65 -1.47 -10.72
CA ILE A 117 3.45 -1.44 -11.58
C ILE A 117 2.30 -0.73 -10.86
N VAL A 118 2.05 -1.08 -9.59
CA VAL A 118 1.01 -0.44 -8.77
C VAL A 118 1.32 1.05 -8.56
N PHE A 119 2.57 1.44 -8.37
CA PHE A 119 2.96 2.84 -8.21
C PHE A 119 2.69 3.66 -9.47
N ILE A 120 3.04 3.14 -10.65
CA ILE A 120 2.75 3.79 -11.94
C ILE A 120 1.23 3.92 -12.13
N PHE A 121 0.48 2.84 -11.89
CA PHE A 121 -0.98 2.86 -11.92
C PHE A 121 -1.53 3.93 -10.97
N LEU A 122 -1.01 4.03 -9.74
CA LEU A 122 -1.48 4.99 -8.75
C LEU A 122 -1.26 6.44 -9.19
N VAL A 123 -0.10 6.76 -9.79
CA VAL A 123 0.17 8.11 -10.32
C VAL A 123 -0.86 8.48 -11.40
N ILE A 124 -1.13 7.56 -12.33
CA ILE A 124 -2.12 7.76 -13.39
C ILE A 124 -3.53 7.89 -12.78
N HIS A 125 -3.86 7.03 -11.83
CA HIS A 125 -5.15 7.00 -11.13
C HIS A 125 -5.42 8.32 -10.39
N LEU A 126 -4.47 8.79 -9.56
CA LEU A 126 -4.59 10.05 -8.83
C LEU A 126 -4.67 11.25 -9.78
N ARG A 127 -3.89 11.27 -10.86
CA ARG A 127 -3.99 12.34 -11.86
C ARG A 127 -5.37 12.38 -12.51
N THR A 128 -5.89 11.22 -12.90
CA THR A 128 -7.12 11.10 -13.68
C THR A 128 -8.36 11.41 -12.85
N PHE A 129 -8.42 10.90 -11.61
CA PHE A 129 -9.60 11.02 -10.77
C PHE A 129 -9.44 12.12 -9.72
N PHE A 130 -8.38 12.08 -8.92
CA PHE A 130 -8.23 13.01 -7.79
C PHE A 130 -7.89 14.44 -8.24
N ILE A 131 -6.83 14.62 -9.05
CA ILE A 131 -6.38 15.95 -9.47
C ILE A 131 -7.45 16.62 -10.34
N ARG A 132 -7.99 15.89 -11.34
CA ARG A 132 -9.04 16.40 -12.21
C ARG A 132 -10.29 16.80 -11.43
N TYR A 133 -10.73 15.98 -10.47
CA TYR A 133 -11.89 16.30 -9.65
C TYR A 133 -11.66 17.52 -8.73
N LYS A 134 -10.46 17.66 -8.14
CA LYS A 134 -10.18 18.74 -7.17
C LYS A 134 -9.81 20.07 -7.80
N PHE A 135 -9.19 20.06 -8.99
CA PHE A 135 -8.58 21.24 -9.60
C PHE A 135 -9.09 21.56 -11.02
N GLY A 136 -9.93 20.71 -11.64
CA GLY A 136 -10.48 20.90 -12.98
C GLY A 136 -9.73 20.13 -14.07
#